data_AF-A0A1F4EU35-F1
#
_entry.id   AF-A0A1F4EU35-F1
#
_cell.length_a   1.000
_cell.length_b   1.000
_cell.length_c   1.000
_cell.angle_alpha   90.00
_cell.angle_beta   90.00
_cell.angle_gamma   90.00
#
_symmetry.space_group_name_H-M   'P 1'
#
loop_
_entity.id
_entity.type
_entity.pdbx_description
1 polymer ?
#
loop_
_entity_poly.entity_id
_entity_poly.type
_entity_poly.pdbx_seq_one_letter_code
_entity_poly.pdbx_strand_id
1 'polypeptide(L)'
;MTHRFTKHGLEEMARRGLARELVQGVLDSPAQRVAQRSGRLALQSKVHFKDGEFLLRVIVEPLAEPPAVITAYRTSKIGKYWRPE
;
A
#
# COMPACT_ATOMS: atom_id res chain seq x y z
N MET A 1 -0.86 -6.25 13.22
CA MET A 1 -1.23 -7.49 12.50
C MET A 1 -0.07 -7.88 11.61
N THR A 2 0.34 -9.15 11.62
CA THR A 2 1.41 -9.64 10.73
C THR A 2 0.87 -9.79 9.31
N HIS A 3 1.54 -9.17 8.33
CA HIS A 3 1.23 -9.32 6.92
C HIS A 3 2.33 -10.13 6.22
N ARG A 4 1.95 -11.01 5.29
CA ARG A 4 2.92 -11.72 4.42
C ARG A 4 3.08 -10.96 3.11
N PHE A 5 4.32 -10.75 2.70
CA PHE A 5 4.60 -10.25 1.35
C PHE A 5 4.62 -11.40 0.35
N THR A 6 3.82 -11.29 -0.71
CA THR A 6 3.86 -12.26 -1.81
C THR A 6 5.14 -12.07 -2.64
N LYS A 7 5.57 -13.11 -3.37
CA LYS A 7 6.71 -13.01 -4.31
C LYS A 7 6.51 -11.86 -5.30
N HIS A 8 5.34 -11.81 -5.93
CA HIS A 8 4.97 -10.72 -6.83
C HIS A 8 4.99 -9.35 -6.15
N GLY A 9 4.51 -9.26 -4.91
CA GLY A 9 4.53 -8.02 -4.14
C GLY A 9 5.95 -7.52 -3.86
N LEU A 10 6.88 -8.42 -3.51
CA LEU A 10 8.29 -8.08 -3.31
C LEU A 10 8.97 -7.62 -4.60
N GLU A 11 8.72 -8.31 -5.71
CA GLU A 11 9.26 -7.95 -7.04
C GLU A 11 8.78 -6.56 -7.47
N GLU A 12 7.48 -6.27 -7.32
CA GLU A 12 6.93 -4.96 -7.67
C GLU A 12 7.44 -3.84 -6.77
N MET A 13 7.66 -4.10 -5.48
CA MET A 13 8.28 -3.13 -4.56
C MET A 13 9.71 -2.81 -4.97
N ALA A 14 10.51 -3.84 -5.25
CA ALA A 14 11.90 -3.68 -5.70
C ALA A 14 11.97 -2.88 -7.00
N ARG A 15 11.14 -3.23 -8.00
CA ARG A 15 11.06 -2.53 -9.29
C ARG A 15 10.67 -1.05 -9.14
N ARG A 16 9.90 -0.70 -8.10
CA ARG A 16 9.43 0.66 -7.82
C ARG A 16 10.30 1.41 -6.82
N GLY A 17 11.39 0.81 -6.34
CA GLY A 17 12.30 1.40 -5.36
C GLY A 17 11.63 1.66 -4.00
N LEU A 18 10.66 0.84 -3.59
CA LEU A 18 9.97 1.00 -2.32
C LEU A 18 10.65 0.17 -1.23
N ALA A 19 11.16 0.86 -0.21
CA ALA A 19 11.69 0.26 1.00
C ALA A 19 10.59 -0.49 1.76
N ARG A 20 10.93 -1.63 2.35
CA ARG A 20 9.97 -2.48 3.07
C ARG A 20 9.44 -1.78 4.31
N GLU A 21 10.28 -1.02 4.98
CA GLU A 21 9.99 -0.26 6.20
C GLU A 21 8.89 0.78 5.93
N LEU A 22 8.94 1.40 4.74
CA LEU A 22 7.93 2.37 4.34
C LEU A 22 6.57 1.72 4.10
N VAL A 23 6.56 0.55 3.45
CA VAL A 23 5.34 -0.22 3.24
C VAL A 23 4.79 -0.73 4.58
N GLN A 24 5.67 -1.17 5.48
CA GLN A 24 5.32 -1.64 6.81
C GLN A 24 4.66 -0.54 7.65
N GLY A 25 5.18 0.70 7.61
CA GLY A 25 4.55 1.83 8.29
C GLY A 25 3.10 2.09 7.85
N VAL A 26 2.80 1.92 6.55
CA VAL A 26 1.42 2.04 6.04
C VAL A 26 0.55 0.84 6.44
N LEU A 27 1.11 -0.36 6.52
CA LEU A 27 0.39 -1.54 6.99
C LEU A 27 0.01 -1.42 8.48
N ASP A 28 0.90 -0.87 9.29
CA ASP A 28 0.72 -0.75 10.75
C ASP A 28 -0.23 0.40 11.11
N SER A 29 -0.12 1.54 10.42
CA SER A 29 -0.95 2.73 10.69
C SER A 29 -1.40 3.39 9.38
N PRO A 30 -2.35 2.78 8.64
CA PRO A 30 -2.86 3.35 7.41
C PRO A 30 -3.70 4.60 7.71
N ALA A 31 -3.47 5.69 6.99
CA ALA A 31 -4.32 6.88 7.09
C ALA A 31 -5.73 6.61 6.52
N GLN A 32 -5.84 5.75 5.50
CA GLN A 32 -7.12 5.29 4.96
C GLN A 32 -7.11 3.80 4.63
N ARG A 33 -8.29 3.20 4.80
CA ARG A 33 -8.61 1.84 4.37
C ARG A 33 -9.70 1.94 3.30
N VAL A 34 -9.36 1.64 2.05
CA VAL A 34 -10.28 1.82 0.91
C VAL A 34 -10.55 0.48 0.24
N ALA A 35 -11.80 0.03 0.24
CA ALA A 35 -12.21 -1.18 -0.44
C ALA A 35 -11.85 -1.12 -1.94
N GLN A 36 -11.35 -2.22 -2.48
CA GLN A 36 -11.03 -2.39 -3.88
C GLN A 36 -11.91 -3.50 -4.48
N ARG A 37 -11.81 -3.69 -5.79
CA ARG A 37 -12.46 -4.81 -6.48
C ARG A 37 -11.94 -6.15 -5.95
N SER A 38 -12.76 -7.18 -6.09
CA SER A 38 -12.41 -8.57 -5.75
C SER A 38 -12.03 -8.78 -4.28
N GLY A 39 -12.66 -8.05 -3.34
CA GLY A 39 -12.45 -8.24 -1.90
C GLY A 39 -11.13 -7.67 -1.35
N ARG A 40 -10.29 -7.07 -2.20
CA ARG A 40 -9.01 -6.48 -1.80
C ARG A 40 -9.22 -5.18 -1.04
N LEU A 41 -8.21 -4.81 -0.24
CA LEU A 41 -8.18 -3.54 0.48
C LEU A 41 -6.95 -2.74 0.06
N ALA A 42 -7.12 -1.44 -0.15
CA ALA A 42 -6.02 -0.49 -0.27
C ALA A 42 -5.80 0.16 1.10
N LEU A 43 -4.71 -0.20 1.75
CA LEU A 43 -4.16 0.52 2.89
C LEU A 43 -3.28 1.64 2.34
N GLN A 44 -3.62 2.90 2.63
CA GLN A 44 -2.96 4.02 1.96
C GLN A 44 -2.68 5.20 2.91
N SER A 45 -1.55 5.86 2.69
CA SER A 45 -1.13 7.06 3.41
C SER A 45 -0.40 8.03 2.48
N LYS A 46 -0.54 9.33 2.74
CA LYS A 46 0.32 10.35 2.11
C LYS A 46 1.71 10.27 2.74
N VAL A 47 2.73 10.29 1.91
CA VAL A 47 4.14 10.14 2.32
C VAL A 47 4.97 11.16 1.54
N HIS A 48 5.86 11.86 2.24
CA HIS A 48 6.89 12.67 1.60
C HIS A 48 8.09 11.82 1.20
N PHE A 49 8.38 11.83 -0.10
CA PHE A 49 9.61 11.32 -0.68
C PHE A 49 10.51 12.50 -1.06
N LYS A 50 11.75 12.23 -1.51
CA LYS A 50 12.70 13.26 -1.93
C LYS A 50 12.16 14.17 -3.05
N ASP A 51 11.27 13.64 -3.87
CA ASP A 51 10.66 14.28 -5.04
C ASP A 51 9.25 14.84 -4.77
N GLY A 52 8.78 14.85 -3.52
CA GLY A 52 7.52 15.48 -3.11
C GLY A 52 6.56 14.57 -2.36
N GLU A 53 5.31 15.02 -2.20
CA GLU A 53 4.24 14.23 -1.61
C GLU A 53 3.63 13.24 -2.60
N PHE A 54 3.49 11.99 -2.18
CA PHE A 54 2.81 10.96 -2.95
C PHE A 54 1.84 10.19 -2.05
N LEU A 55 0.83 9.58 -2.67
CA LEU A 55 0.03 8.58 -2.00
C LEU A 55 0.71 7.21 -2.15
N LEU A 56 1.15 6.63 -1.04
CA LEU A 56 1.59 5.24 -0.99
C LEU A 56 0.38 4.34 -0.79
N ARG A 57 0.14 3.44 -1.75
CA ARG A 57 -0.96 2.47 -1.74
C ARG A 57 -0.40 1.07 -1.58
N VAL A 58 -0.86 0.36 -0.56
CA VAL A 58 -0.53 -1.04 -0.28
C VAL A 58 -1.80 -1.87 -0.47
N ILE A 59 -1.80 -2.72 -1.50
CA ILE A 59 -2.94 -3.57 -1.84
C ILE A 59 -2.80 -4.90 -1.12
N VAL A 60 -3.77 -5.21 -0.26
CA VAL A 60 -3.81 -6.43 0.53
C VAL A 60 -5.01 -7.30 0.16
N GLU A 61 -4.80 -8.61 0.24
CA GLU A 61 -5.87 -9.61 0.31
C GLU A 61 -6.13 -9.90 1.79
N PRO A 62 -7.19 -9.29 2.39
CA PRO A 62 -7.41 -9.38 3.83
C PRO A 62 -7.90 -10.76 4.29
N LEU A 63 -8.46 -11.58 3.39
CA LEU A 63 -8.98 -12.92 3.72
C LEU A 63 -7.90 -14.01 3.66
N ALA A 64 -6.69 -13.69 3.21
CA ALA A 64 -5.57 -14.63 3.30
C ALA A 64 -5.07 -14.73 4.75
N GLU A 65 -4.54 -15.89 5.13
CA GLU A 65 -3.90 -16.10 6.44
C GLU A 65 -2.39 -16.36 6.31
N PRO A 66 -1.53 -15.52 6.92
CA PRO A 66 -1.80 -14.11 7.29
C PRO A 66 -2.18 -13.24 6.07
N PRO A 67 -2.78 -12.06 6.28
CA PRO A 67 -3.15 -11.13 5.21
C PRO A 67 -1.99 -10.87 4.25
N ALA A 68 -2.26 -10.96 2.95
CA ALA A 68 -1.23 -10.99 1.93
C ALA A 68 -1.08 -9.64 1.23
N VAL A 69 0.14 -9.09 1.22
CA VAL A 69 0.49 -7.92 0.40
C VAL A 69 0.68 -8.38 -1.04
N ILE A 70 -0.23 -7.94 -1.91
CA ILE A 70 -0.25 -8.27 -3.32
C ILE A 70 0.67 -7.34 -4.11
N THR A 71 0.61 -6.04 -3.83
CA THR A 71 1.48 -5.04 -4.46
C THR A 71 1.50 -3.75 -3.66
N ALA A 72 2.57 -2.96 -3.78
CA ALA A 72 2.64 -1.60 -3.24
C ALA A 72 3.19 -0.63 -4.30
N TYR A 73 2.65 0.58 -4.38
CA TYR A 73 3.13 1.64 -5.26
C TYR A 73 2.85 3.02 -4.69
N ARG A 74 3.67 3.99 -5.10
CA ARG A 74 3.39 5.41 -4.91
C ARG A 74 2.76 6.02 -6.15
N THR A 75 1.89 7.02 -5.99
CA THR A 75 1.28 7.76 -7.10
C THR A 75 1.10 9.23 -6.73
N SER A 76 1.34 10.12 -7.69
CA SER A 76 1.04 11.55 -7.57
C SER A 76 -0.45 11.86 -7.74
N LYS A 77 -1.26 10.88 -8.16
CA LYS A 77 -2.72 11.04 -8.39
C LYS A 77 -3.51 10.99 -7.08
N ILE A 78 -3.11 11.78 -6.09
CA ILE A 78 -3.71 11.79 -4.74
C ILE A 78 -5.21 12.06 -4.83
N GLY A 79 -5.64 13.09 -5.56
CA GLY A 79 -7.07 13.44 -5.71
C GLY A 79 -7.96 12.33 -6.31
N LYS A 80 -7.39 11.43 -7.11
CA LYS A 80 -8.15 10.28 -7.66
C LYS A 80 -8.44 9.21 -6.60
N TYR A 81 -7.52 9.04 -5.68
CA TYR A 81 -7.42 7.86 -4.83
C TYR A 81 -7.69 8.13 -3.35
N TRP A 82 -7.43 9.36 -2.89
CA TRP A 82 -7.83 9.83 -1.58
C TRP A 82 -9.35 9.92 -1.53
N ARG A 83 -9.93 9.51 -0.40
CA ARG A 83 -11.37 9.66 -0.16
C ARG A 83 -11.54 10.77 0.85
N PRO A 84 -11.95 11.99 0.45
CA PRO A 84 -12.29 13.01 1.43
C PRO A 84 -13.41 12.48 2.35
N GLU A 85 -13.41 12.95 3.60
CA GLU A 85 -14.56 12.78 4.49
C GLU A 85 -15.81 13.44 3.92
#